data_AF-D0MUD7-F1
#
_entry.id   AF-D0MUD7-F1
#
_cell.length_a   1.000
_cell.length_b   1.000
_cell.length_c   1.000
_cell.angle_alpha   90.00
_cell.angle_beta   90.00
_cell.angle_gamma   90.00
#
_symmetry.space_group_name_H-M   'P 1'
#
loop_
_entity.id
_entity.type
_entity.pdbx_description
1 polymer ?
#
loop_
_entity_poly.entity_id
_entity_poly.type
_entity_poly.pdbx_seq_one_letter_code
_entity_poly.pdbx_strand_id
1 'polypeptide(L)'
;MMRLLGIFFSVVCLVAELASISAHVYSDKAEIAIFSQHEPVALKKTSTSPRLLRSTTNEVKQNIVSGEERATTSSISRFGDEVLIKLMKKVSMNPTSVFNRLHFGEATTKFTSSSKAFIDWLQYANKFMATKGTEQFSTHHLFNLLWHSRQSNEDLINLFQTLSRVEGMKNLANTLQLYMFRAAKSSHKMMNTVWLQALETPSEVFTTLHLADNVSDDLYRPELIAWLRYSCDYSNDVKKTLSAKETLNLLMKEPHHKETDFGVLFQSLAMDKAVRTDTGVAQLLEKLQSRLFKNWINAKITPDKPGVMIASPVTENWRPVLTLLVTEPRYILLEA
;
A
#
# COMPACT_ATOMS: atom_id res chain seq x y z
N MET A 1 42.65 -21.53 -36.71
CA MET A 1 43.04 -20.42 -35.81
C MET A 1 41.82 -19.53 -35.59
N MET A 2 40.79 -20.10 -34.98
CA MET A 2 39.47 -19.52 -34.68
C MET A 2 38.97 -20.34 -33.51
N ARG A 3 38.95 -19.75 -32.30
CA ARG A 3 38.41 -20.22 -31.02
C ARG A 3 39.27 -19.60 -29.90
N LEU A 4 39.08 -18.31 -29.64
CA LEU A 4 39.53 -17.65 -28.39
C LEU A 4 38.97 -16.23 -28.19
N LEU A 5 38.11 -15.70 -29.08
CA LEU A 5 37.45 -14.40 -28.88
C LEU A 5 35.99 -14.48 -28.40
N GLY A 6 35.44 -15.68 -28.20
CA GLY A 6 34.02 -15.88 -27.89
C GLY A 6 33.65 -15.98 -26.40
N ILE A 7 34.62 -15.90 -25.48
CA ILE A 7 34.39 -16.21 -24.05
C ILE A 7 34.42 -14.95 -23.16
N PHE A 8 35.02 -13.84 -23.62
CA PHE A 8 35.11 -12.62 -22.80
C PHE A 8 33.88 -11.70 -22.88
N PHE A 9 33.02 -11.82 -23.90
CA PHE A 9 31.80 -11.01 -24.01
C PHE A 9 30.57 -11.62 -23.29
N SER A 10 30.60 -12.90 -22.94
CA SER A 10 29.45 -13.56 -22.29
C SER A 10 29.47 -13.46 -20.75
N VAL A 11 30.62 -13.14 -20.14
CA VAL A 11 30.74 -13.06 -18.68
C VAL A 11 30.46 -11.64 -18.15
N VAL A 12 30.65 -10.60 -18.98
CA VAL A 12 30.35 -9.21 -18.57
C VAL A 12 28.86 -8.88 -18.66
N CYS A 13 28.10 -9.51 -19.57
CA CYS A 13 26.64 -9.32 -19.63
C CYS A 13 25.87 -10.10 -18.54
N LEU A 14 26.42 -11.19 -18.01
CA LEU A 14 25.76 -11.98 -16.96
C LEU A 14 25.91 -11.38 -15.54
N VAL A 15 26.82 -10.42 -15.34
CA VAL A 15 27.00 -9.75 -14.04
C VAL A 15 26.26 -8.40 -13.99
N ALA A 16 25.87 -7.83 -15.12
CA ALA A 16 25.15 -6.56 -15.17
C ALA A 16 23.61 -6.70 -15.09
N GLU A 17 23.04 -7.87 -15.42
CA GLU A 17 21.57 -8.09 -15.37
C GLU A 17 21.04 -8.77 -14.11
N LEU A 18 21.91 -9.27 -13.22
CA LEU A 18 21.49 -9.91 -11.96
C LEU A 18 21.55 -9.00 -10.72
N ALA A 19 21.99 -7.74 -10.86
CA ALA A 19 22.14 -6.82 -9.72
C ALA A 19 20.97 -5.83 -9.53
N SER A 20 19.95 -5.78 -10.41
CA SER A 20 18.91 -4.74 -10.33
C SER A 20 17.46 -5.23 -10.17
N ILE A 21 17.19 -6.53 -10.09
CA ILE A 21 15.80 -7.04 -9.90
C ILE A 21 15.63 -7.83 -8.59
N SER A 22 16.70 -8.37 -7.98
CA SER A 22 16.57 -9.19 -6.77
C SER A 22 16.59 -8.43 -5.43
N ALA A 23 17.14 -7.21 -5.37
CA ALA A 23 17.32 -6.51 -4.10
C ALA A 23 16.05 -5.79 -3.61
N HIS A 24 15.23 -5.25 -4.51
CA HIS A 24 13.97 -4.59 -4.13
C HIS A 24 12.88 -5.58 -3.71
N VAL A 25 12.70 -6.68 -4.45
CA VAL A 25 11.64 -7.65 -4.16
C VAL A 25 11.89 -8.39 -2.84
N TYR A 26 13.15 -8.70 -2.51
CA TYR A 26 13.48 -9.40 -1.27
C TYR A 26 13.39 -8.49 -0.03
N SER A 27 13.79 -7.22 -0.17
CA SER A 27 13.66 -6.22 0.89
C SER A 27 12.20 -5.91 1.18
N ASP A 28 11.37 -5.75 0.14
CA ASP A 28 9.94 -5.48 0.30
C ASP A 28 9.25 -6.63 1.03
N LYS A 29 9.45 -7.90 0.64
CA LYS A 29 8.81 -9.04 1.33
C LYS A 29 9.16 -9.11 2.82
N ALA A 30 10.39 -8.80 3.20
CA ALA A 30 10.82 -8.77 4.60
C ALA A 30 10.22 -7.57 5.36
N GLU A 31 10.20 -6.37 4.78
CA GLU A 31 9.57 -5.18 5.38
C GLU A 31 8.04 -5.33 5.50
N ILE A 32 7.42 -6.08 4.59
CA ILE A 32 5.98 -6.36 4.55
C ILE A 32 5.52 -7.30 5.69
N ALA A 33 6.33 -8.29 6.05
CA ALA A 33 6.00 -9.24 7.11
C ALA A 33 5.93 -8.60 8.51
N ILE A 34 6.62 -7.46 8.71
CA ILE A 34 6.74 -6.77 10.00
C ILE A 34 5.40 -6.14 10.44
N PHE A 35 4.56 -5.68 9.51
CA PHE A 35 3.32 -4.97 9.84
C PHE A 35 2.17 -5.86 10.31
N SER A 36 2.23 -7.18 10.07
CA SER A 36 1.15 -8.09 10.44
C SER A 36 1.11 -8.47 11.94
N GLN A 37 2.04 -7.96 12.77
CA GLN A 37 2.23 -8.40 14.16
C GLN A 37 1.73 -7.43 15.24
N HIS A 38 1.21 -6.24 14.93
CA HIS A 38 0.84 -5.25 15.96
C HIS A 38 -0.57 -4.69 15.78
N GLU A 39 -1.55 -5.34 16.40
CA GLU A 39 -2.85 -4.75 16.73
C GLU A 39 -2.75 -4.11 18.14
N PRO A 40 -3.01 -2.81 18.32
CA PRO A 40 -2.96 -2.20 19.64
C PRO A 40 -4.19 -2.59 20.47
N VAL A 41 -3.94 -3.14 21.66
CA VAL A 41 -4.94 -3.45 22.68
C VAL A 41 -5.73 -2.19 23.04
N ALA A 42 -7.04 -2.22 22.81
CA ALA A 42 -7.96 -1.16 23.20
C ALA A 42 -8.04 -1.03 24.73
N LEU A 43 -7.50 0.06 25.26
CA LEU A 43 -7.60 0.40 26.68
C LEU A 43 -9.04 0.81 27.02
N LYS A 44 -9.71 -0.04 27.81
CA LYS A 44 -11.03 0.18 28.42
C LYS A 44 -11.02 1.50 29.21
N LYS A 45 -11.87 2.45 28.80
CA LYS A 45 -12.24 3.62 29.63
C LYS A 45 -13.15 3.16 30.76
N THR A 46 -12.68 3.25 31.99
CA THR A 46 -13.53 3.17 33.18
C THR A 46 -13.95 4.57 33.64
N SER A 47 -15.25 4.72 33.82
CA SER A 47 -15.97 5.89 34.29
C SER A 47 -15.90 6.08 35.82
N THR A 48 -16.20 7.32 36.23
CA THR A 48 -16.87 7.77 37.48
C THR A 48 -15.97 8.28 38.63
N SER A 49 -16.01 9.60 38.93
CA SER A 49 -16.94 10.21 39.91
C SER A 49 -16.57 11.70 40.23
N PRO A 50 -17.54 12.58 40.56
CA PRO A 50 -17.34 14.02 40.73
C PRO A 50 -17.20 14.45 42.20
N ARG A 51 -16.45 15.53 42.49
CA ARG A 51 -16.58 16.29 43.75
C ARG A 51 -16.08 17.74 43.68
N LEU A 52 -17.07 18.64 43.65
CA LEU A 52 -17.22 19.93 44.35
C LEU A 52 -16.14 20.35 45.38
N LEU A 53 -15.59 21.58 45.24
CA LEU A 53 -15.88 22.75 46.10
C LEU A 53 -14.90 23.93 45.88
N ARG A 54 -15.50 25.13 45.75
CA ARG A 54 -15.18 26.40 46.47
C ARG A 54 -14.74 27.61 45.63
N SER A 55 -15.66 28.57 45.61
CA SER A 55 -15.54 29.98 45.22
C SER A 55 -14.97 30.83 46.37
N THR A 56 -14.18 31.85 46.03
CA THR A 56 -14.12 33.14 46.75
C THR A 56 -13.83 34.27 45.75
N THR A 57 -14.48 35.39 46.04
CA THR A 57 -14.81 36.58 45.22
C THR A 57 -13.83 37.77 45.38
N ASN A 58 -13.68 38.54 44.29
CA ASN A 58 -13.56 40.02 44.11
C ASN A 58 -12.36 40.78 44.80
N GLU A 59 -11.78 41.92 44.36
CA GLU A 59 -12.12 43.06 43.49
C GLU A 59 -10.87 43.78 42.88
N VAL A 60 -11.00 44.23 41.62
CA VAL A 60 -10.69 45.57 41.01
C VAL A 60 -9.45 46.41 41.42
N LYS A 61 -8.56 46.70 40.44
CA LYS A 61 -8.28 48.07 39.90
C LYS A 61 -7.37 48.07 38.65
N GLN A 62 -7.57 49.12 37.85
CA GLN A 62 -7.29 49.32 36.43
C GLN A 62 -5.85 49.69 36.01
N ASN A 63 -5.58 49.35 34.73
CA ASN A 63 -4.83 50.07 33.69
C ASN A 63 -3.30 50.25 33.81
N ILE A 64 -2.56 49.73 32.82
CA ILE A 64 -1.98 50.53 31.72
C ILE A 64 -1.74 49.61 30.51
N VAL A 65 -2.17 50.10 29.35
CA VAL A 65 -2.04 49.53 28.01
C VAL A 65 -0.56 49.45 27.63
N SER A 66 -0.11 48.26 27.22
CA SER A 66 1.06 48.11 26.34
C SER A 66 0.66 47.14 25.23
N GLY A 67 0.62 47.66 24.01
CA GLY A 67 0.28 46.88 22.83
C GLY A 67 1.33 45.80 22.59
N GLU A 68 0.99 44.56 22.90
CA GLU A 68 1.63 43.41 22.28
C GLU A 68 0.96 43.18 20.93
N GLU A 69 1.58 43.77 19.91
CA GLU A 69 1.47 43.29 18.55
C GLU A 69 1.72 41.77 18.56
N ARG A 70 0.66 41.00 18.32
CA ARG A 70 0.75 39.62 17.85
C ARG A 70 1.37 39.64 16.45
N ALA A 71 2.69 39.83 16.40
CA ALA A 71 3.48 39.54 15.23
C ALA A 71 3.59 38.01 15.12
N THR A 72 2.80 37.48 14.20
CA THR A 72 2.93 36.14 13.64
C THR A 72 4.39 35.84 13.29
N THR A 73 5.04 34.98 14.08
CA THR A 73 6.44 34.55 13.91
C THR A 73 6.70 33.66 12.68
N SER A 74 5.78 33.63 11.71
CA SER A 74 5.85 32.84 10.48
C SER A 74 6.99 33.28 9.55
N SER A 75 7.45 34.54 9.64
CA SER A 75 8.40 35.10 8.67
C SER A 75 9.87 34.85 9.01
N ILE A 76 10.23 34.64 10.28
CA ILE A 76 11.64 34.43 10.71
C ILE A 76 12.04 32.94 10.62
N SER A 77 11.11 32.01 10.83
CA SER A 77 11.37 30.57 10.68
C SER A 77 11.69 30.17 9.24
N ARG A 78 11.02 30.77 8.25
CA ARG A 78 11.18 30.46 6.82
C ARG A 78 12.61 30.68 6.30
N PHE A 79 13.31 31.69 6.79
CA PHE A 79 14.71 31.95 6.41
C PHE A 79 15.66 30.89 6.98
N GLY A 80 15.42 30.40 8.19
CA GLY A 80 16.17 29.28 8.78
C GLY A 80 15.95 27.98 8.01
N ASP A 81 14.70 27.70 7.62
CA ASP A 81 14.32 26.49 6.90
C ASP A 81 14.98 26.41 5.52
N GLU A 82 15.01 27.52 4.76
CA GLU A 82 15.62 27.54 3.42
C GLU A 82 17.15 27.33 3.49
N VAL A 83 17.80 27.92 4.48
CA VAL A 83 19.24 27.72 4.73
C VAL A 83 19.53 26.28 5.12
N LEU A 84 18.70 25.69 5.99
CA LEU A 84 18.84 24.28 6.39
C LEU A 84 18.58 23.33 5.20
N ILE A 85 17.62 23.63 4.34
CA ILE A 85 17.32 22.88 3.10
C ILE A 85 18.51 22.90 2.13
N LYS A 86 19.22 24.04 2.02
CA LYS A 86 20.45 24.13 1.22
C LYS A 86 21.59 23.35 1.88
N LEU A 87 21.74 23.45 3.20
CA LEU A 87 22.79 22.77 3.95
C LEU A 87 22.62 21.23 3.91
N MET A 88 21.40 20.71 4.09
CA MET A 88 21.15 19.26 4.08
C MET A 88 21.54 18.63 2.75
N LYS A 89 21.26 19.31 1.62
CA LYS A 89 21.61 18.83 0.27
C LYS A 89 23.13 18.81 0.05
N LYS A 90 23.85 19.78 0.61
CA LYS A 90 25.30 19.90 0.47
C LYS A 90 26.08 18.91 1.33
N VAL A 91 25.61 18.66 2.56
CA VAL A 91 26.34 17.86 3.56
C VAL A 91 25.79 16.42 3.65
N SER A 92 24.78 16.06 2.85
CA SER A 92 24.14 14.74 2.87
C SER A 92 23.71 14.33 4.28
N MET A 93 23.04 15.25 5.00
CA MET A 93 22.58 14.99 6.38
C MET A 93 21.57 13.85 6.44
N ASN A 94 21.62 13.00 7.47
CA ASN A 94 20.61 11.96 7.64
C ASN A 94 19.18 12.57 7.66
N PRO A 95 18.23 12.07 6.86
CA PRO A 95 16.90 12.66 6.75
C PRO A 95 16.14 12.73 8.09
N THR A 96 16.33 11.79 9.01
CA THR A 96 15.77 11.85 10.38
C THR A 96 16.30 13.06 11.15
N SER A 97 17.59 13.38 11.02
CA SER A 97 18.16 14.55 11.69
C SER A 97 17.55 15.85 11.16
N VAL A 98 17.29 15.92 9.85
CA VAL A 98 16.62 17.09 9.26
C VAL A 98 15.17 17.17 9.72
N PHE A 99 14.45 16.04 9.72
CA PHE A 99 13.06 15.96 10.18
C PHE A 99 12.90 16.51 11.60
N ASN A 100 13.80 16.11 12.51
CA ASN A 100 13.78 16.57 13.90
C ASN A 100 14.15 18.06 14.02
N ARG A 101 15.14 18.54 13.25
CA ARG A 101 15.57 19.96 13.27
C ARG A 101 14.54 20.91 12.69
N LEU A 102 13.75 20.47 11.72
CA LEU A 102 12.62 21.20 11.17
C LEU A 102 11.33 21.00 11.99
N HIS A 103 11.44 20.30 13.12
CA HIS A 103 10.34 20.02 14.05
C HIS A 103 9.16 19.31 13.37
N PHE A 104 9.44 18.47 12.36
CA PHE A 104 8.41 17.81 11.57
C PHE A 104 7.59 16.74 12.32
N GLY A 105 7.99 16.39 13.54
CA GLY A 105 7.23 15.48 14.41
C GLY A 105 6.32 16.17 15.41
N GLU A 106 6.35 17.50 15.52
CA GLU A 106 5.69 18.23 16.60
C GLU A 106 4.22 18.55 16.33
N ALA A 107 3.42 18.64 17.39
CA ALA A 107 1.96 18.79 17.31
C ALA A 107 1.51 20.16 16.76
N THR A 108 2.36 21.17 16.84
CA THR A 108 2.08 22.54 16.37
C THR A 108 2.26 22.68 14.85
N THR A 109 2.94 21.74 14.22
CA THR A 109 3.26 21.78 12.80
C THR A 109 2.40 20.80 12.03
N LYS A 110 1.40 21.30 11.30
CA LYS A 110 0.59 20.48 10.40
C LYS A 110 1.29 20.34 9.05
N PHE A 111 1.81 19.15 8.73
CA PHE A 111 2.38 18.88 7.40
C PHE A 111 1.29 18.55 6.42
N THR A 112 0.63 19.60 5.93
CA THR A 112 -0.26 19.47 4.78
C THR A 112 0.58 19.36 3.51
N SER A 113 0.03 18.74 2.46
CA SER A 113 0.65 18.67 1.13
C SER A 113 1.00 20.03 0.50
N SER A 114 0.59 21.13 1.13
CA SER A 114 0.95 22.51 0.75
C SER A 114 2.26 23.03 1.35
N SER A 115 2.88 22.30 2.30
CA SER A 115 4.15 22.70 2.90
C SER A 115 5.32 22.40 1.97
N LYS A 116 5.80 23.42 1.24
CA LYS A 116 6.93 23.31 0.33
C LYS A 116 8.19 22.74 1.02
N ALA A 117 8.50 23.19 2.23
CA ALA A 117 9.67 22.72 2.99
C ALA A 117 9.61 21.21 3.26
N PHE A 118 8.42 20.70 3.57
CA PHE A 118 8.20 19.29 3.83
C PHE A 118 8.28 18.44 2.56
N ILE A 119 7.71 18.91 1.45
CA ILE A 119 7.86 18.26 0.14
C ILE A 119 9.33 18.25 -0.31
N ASP A 120 10.07 19.35 -0.12
CA ASP A 120 11.50 19.43 -0.41
C ASP A 120 12.31 18.42 0.43
N TRP A 121 11.93 18.23 1.70
CA TRP A 121 12.54 17.22 2.56
C TRP A 121 12.20 15.79 2.14
N LEU A 122 10.95 15.51 1.75
CA LEU A 122 10.56 14.18 1.23
C LEU A 122 11.33 13.84 -0.05
N GLN A 123 11.45 14.79 -0.99
CA GLN A 123 12.24 14.60 -2.20
C GLN A 123 13.73 14.37 -1.88
N TYR A 124 14.25 15.08 -0.88
CA TYR A 124 15.60 14.85 -0.38
C TYR A 124 15.75 13.44 0.20
N ALA A 125 14.83 13.01 1.08
CA ALA A 125 14.83 11.68 1.66
C ALA A 125 14.78 10.59 0.57
N ASN A 126 13.91 10.75 -0.43
CA ASN A 126 13.83 9.83 -1.58
C ASN A 126 15.18 9.70 -2.32
N LYS A 127 15.82 10.84 -2.62
CA LYS A 127 17.16 10.85 -3.24
C LYS A 127 18.24 10.27 -2.33
N PHE A 128 18.14 10.51 -1.02
CA PHE A 128 19.08 9.97 -0.04
C PHE A 128 19.02 8.44 -0.03
N MET A 129 17.81 7.85 0.03
CA MET A 129 17.61 6.40 -0.05
C MET A 129 18.22 5.81 -1.33
N ALA A 130 17.98 6.46 -2.47
CA ALA A 130 18.49 6.01 -3.77
C ALA A 130 20.03 6.10 -3.89
N THR A 131 20.68 7.02 -3.17
CA THR A 131 22.13 7.28 -3.31
C THR A 131 22.99 6.64 -2.22
N LYS A 132 22.44 6.48 -1.01
CA LYS A 132 23.16 5.93 0.15
C LYS A 132 22.75 4.51 0.50
N GLY A 133 21.70 3.99 -0.15
CA GLY A 133 21.14 2.68 0.11
C GLY A 133 20.15 2.69 1.28
N THR A 134 19.32 1.66 1.32
CA THR A 134 18.24 1.51 2.32
C THR A 134 18.76 1.21 3.72
N GLU A 135 20.01 0.74 3.86
CA GLU A 135 20.66 0.48 5.17
C GLU A 135 20.81 1.76 6.00
N GLN A 136 20.97 2.93 5.37
CA GLN A 136 21.15 4.19 6.08
C GLN A 136 19.83 4.90 6.38
N PHE A 137 18.84 4.69 5.52
CA PHE A 137 17.50 5.24 5.63
C PHE A 137 16.61 4.44 4.66
N SER A 138 15.62 3.71 5.16
CA SER A 138 14.70 2.92 4.33
C SER A 138 13.32 3.57 4.23
N THR A 139 12.52 3.11 3.27
CA THR A 139 11.12 3.54 3.14
C THR A 139 10.30 3.15 4.37
N HIS A 140 10.57 1.99 4.96
CA HIS A 140 9.97 1.57 6.22
C HIS A 140 10.31 2.54 7.37
N HIS A 141 11.59 2.96 7.48
CA HIS A 141 11.99 3.94 8.49
C HIS A 141 11.34 5.31 8.26
N LEU A 142 11.25 5.76 6.99
CA LEU A 142 10.50 6.96 6.64
C LEU A 142 9.03 6.85 7.06
N PHE A 143 8.38 5.72 6.75
CA PHE A 143 7.00 5.48 7.14
C PHE A 143 6.83 5.54 8.65
N ASN A 144 7.70 4.89 9.43
CA ASN A 144 7.62 4.91 10.89
C ASN A 144 7.78 6.34 11.45
N LEU A 145 8.67 7.16 10.88
CA LEU A 145 8.79 8.58 11.28
C LEU A 145 7.47 9.34 11.07
N LEU A 146 6.79 9.10 9.94
CA LEU A 146 5.52 9.75 9.62
C LEU A 146 4.36 9.16 10.40
N TRP A 147 4.31 7.85 10.59
CA TRP A 147 3.28 7.13 11.31
C TRP A 147 3.27 7.48 12.80
N HIS A 148 4.45 7.66 13.41
CA HIS A 148 4.60 8.09 14.80
C HIS A 148 4.63 9.61 14.97
N SER A 149 4.52 10.37 13.87
CA SER A 149 4.25 11.80 13.98
C SER A 149 2.85 12.02 14.55
N ARG A 150 2.58 13.22 15.08
CA ARG A 150 1.25 13.56 15.64
C ARG A 150 0.19 13.83 14.56
N GLN A 151 0.43 13.43 13.30
CA GLN A 151 -0.53 13.60 12.20
C GLN A 151 -1.67 12.59 12.29
N SER A 152 -2.84 12.97 11.78
CA SER A 152 -3.94 12.02 11.66
C SER A 152 -3.71 11.06 10.49
N ASN A 153 -4.33 9.88 10.53
CA ASN A 153 -4.32 8.95 9.39
C ASN A 153 -4.86 9.60 8.12
N GLU A 154 -5.86 10.48 8.26
CA GLU A 154 -6.42 11.28 7.17
C GLU A 154 -5.37 12.18 6.51
N ASP A 155 -4.63 12.94 7.32
CA ASP A 155 -3.60 13.85 6.81
C ASP A 155 -2.49 13.06 6.10
N LEU A 156 -2.07 11.91 6.65
CA LEU A 156 -1.07 11.03 6.03
C LEU A 156 -1.55 10.42 4.72
N ILE A 157 -2.78 9.91 4.65
CA ILE A 157 -3.35 9.35 3.40
C ILE A 157 -3.40 10.43 2.33
N ASN A 158 -3.90 11.63 2.65
CA ASN A 158 -3.97 12.74 1.71
C ASN A 158 -2.58 13.22 1.26
N LEU A 159 -1.62 13.25 2.19
CA LEU A 159 -0.23 13.55 1.88
C LEU A 159 0.33 12.56 0.85
N PHE A 160 0.21 11.25 1.11
CA PHE A 160 0.75 10.24 0.20
C PHE A 160 0.03 10.22 -1.15
N GLN A 161 -1.29 10.48 -1.17
CA GLN A 161 -2.02 10.66 -2.41
C GLN A 161 -1.58 11.91 -3.19
N THR A 162 -1.24 13.01 -2.51
CA THR A 162 -0.71 14.19 -3.21
C THR A 162 0.69 13.92 -3.74
N LEU A 163 1.49 13.20 -2.96
CA LEU A 163 2.87 12.85 -3.30
C LEU A 163 2.95 11.96 -4.54
N SER A 164 1.94 11.12 -4.81
CA SER A 164 1.92 10.28 -6.02
C SER A 164 1.88 11.09 -7.32
N ARG A 165 1.44 12.35 -7.26
CA ARG A 165 1.37 13.30 -8.38
C ARG A 165 2.64 14.14 -8.53
N VAL A 166 3.56 14.06 -7.58
CA VAL A 166 4.84 14.76 -7.65
C VAL A 166 5.81 13.95 -8.51
N GLU A 167 6.44 14.60 -9.48
CA GLU A 167 7.41 13.98 -10.38
C GLU A 167 8.51 13.26 -9.58
N GLY A 168 8.78 12.00 -9.94
CA GLY A 168 9.79 11.16 -9.28
C GLY A 168 9.39 10.60 -7.91
N MET A 169 8.16 10.85 -7.43
CA MET A 169 7.72 10.40 -6.10
C MET A 169 6.62 9.33 -6.13
N LYS A 170 6.10 8.95 -7.31
CA LYS A 170 4.99 7.98 -7.46
C LYS A 170 5.27 6.65 -6.77
N ASN A 171 6.45 6.06 -6.98
CA ASN A 171 6.79 4.77 -6.36
C ASN A 171 6.84 4.86 -4.84
N LEU A 172 7.50 5.89 -4.30
CA LEU A 172 7.57 6.13 -2.86
C LEU A 172 6.17 6.32 -2.27
N ALA A 173 5.34 7.14 -2.92
CA ALA A 173 3.96 7.37 -2.51
C ALA A 173 3.15 6.08 -2.48
N ASN A 174 3.28 5.23 -3.51
CA ASN A 174 2.59 3.94 -3.58
C ASN A 174 3.02 3.02 -2.43
N THR A 175 4.32 2.90 -2.15
CA THR A 175 4.83 2.10 -1.04
C THR A 175 4.32 2.62 0.31
N LEU A 176 4.33 3.93 0.54
CA LEU A 176 3.81 4.53 1.78
C LEU A 176 2.30 4.31 1.93
N GLN A 177 1.53 4.37 0.84
CA GLN A 177 0.11 4.03 0.84
C GLN A 177 -0.13 2.56 1.18
N LEU A 178 0.66 1.63 0.63
CA LEU A 178 0.59 0.21 0.97
C LEU A 178 0.87 -0.02 2.47
N TYR A 179 1.89 0.64 3.03
CA TYR A 179 2.14 0.56 4.47
C TYR A 179 1.00 1.14 5.31
N MET A 180 0.39 2.26 4.91
CA MET A 180 -0.82 2.80 5.57
C MET A 180 -1.97 1.80 5.55
N PHE A 181 -2.17 1.13 4.42
CA PHE A 181 -3.21 0.13 4.25
C PHE A 181 -3.00 -1.04 5.22
N ARG A 182 -1.76 -1.50 5.35
CA ARG A 182 -1.40 -2.63 6.23
C ARG A 182 -1.39 -2.29 7.71
N ALA A 183 -0.95 -1.09 8.06
CA ALA A 183 -0.80 -0.68 9.46
C ALA A 183 -2.13 -0.51 10.19
N ALA A 184 -3.22 -0.16 9.49
CA ALA A 184 -4.52 0.03 10.13
C ALA A 184 -5.70 -0.30 9.22
N LYS A 185 -6.51 -1.30 9.59
CA LYS A 185 -7.77 -1.62 8.89
C LYS A 185 -8.73 -0.43 8.77
N SER A 186 -8.69 0.50 9.73
CA SER A 186 -9.50 1.72 9.69
C SER A 186 -9.11 2.67 8.54
N SER A 187 -7.90 2.55 7.98
CA SER A 187 -7.46 3.34 6.83
C SER A 187 -8.12 2.90 5.53
N HIS A 188 -8.55 1.64 5.40
CA HIS A 188 -9.01 1.05 4.13
C HIS A 188 -10.14 1.84 3.48
N LYS A 189 -11.19 2.14 4.26
CA LYS A 189 -12.35 2.92 3.77
C LYS A 189 -11.93 4.33 3.37
N MET A 190 -11.03 4.93 4.14
CA MET A 190 -10.56 6.28 3.90
C MET A 190 -9.69 6.38 2.65
N MET A 191 -8.78 5.42 2.47
CA MET A 191 -7.97 5.30 1.26
C MET A 191 -8.85 5.12 0.02
N ASN A 192 -9.88 4.27 0.09
CA ASN A 192 -10.86 4.12 -0.99
C ASN A 192 -11.49 5.48 -1.36
N THR A 193 -12.01 6.22 -0.38
CA THR A 193 -12.57 7.57 -0.62
C THR A 193 -11.57 8.50 -1.31
N VAL A 194 -10.32 8.54 -0.82
CA VAL A 194 -9.28 9.42 -1.36
C VAL A 194 -8.89 9.02 -2.78
N TRP A 195 -8.77 7.72 -3.08
CA TRP A 195 -8.50 7.23 -4.43
C TRP A 195 -9.64 7.55 -5.40
N LEU A 196 -10.91 7.41 -4.98
CA LEU A 196 -12.06 7.78 -5.79
C LEU A 196 -12.08 9.27 -6.09
N GLN A 197 -11.85 10.13 -5.09
CA GLN A 197 -11.75 11.58 -5.27
C GLN A 197 -10.60 11.98 -6.20
N ALA A 198 -9.48 11.25 -6.11
CA ALA A 198 -8.33 11.44 -6.98
C ALA A 198 -8.53 10.87 -8.39
N LEU A 199 -9.62 10.13 -8.63
CA LEU A 199 -9.91 9.40 -9.87
C LEU A 199 -8.80 8.40 -10.24
N GLU A 200 -8.12 7.84 -9.25
CA GLU A 200 -7.13 6.78 -9.47
C GLU A 200 -7.80 5.62 -10.21
N THR A 201 -7.19 5.13 -11.28
CA THR A 201 -7.80 3.99 -11.99
C THR A 201 -7.65 2.70 -11.19
N PRO A 202 -8.53 1.70 -11.36
CA PRO A 202 -8.31 0.39 -10.76
C PRO A 202 -6.93 -0.21 -11.07
N SER A 203 -6.36 0.06 -12.24
CA SER A 203 -5.00 -0.37 -12.59
C SER A 203 -3.92 0.31 -11.75
N GLU A 204 -4.11 1.59 -11.38
CA GLU A 204 -3.18 2.32 -10.52
C GLU A 204 -3.27 1.82 -9.08
N VAL A 205 -4.48 1.64 -8.56
CA VAL A 205 -4.67 1.07 -7.21
C VAL A 205 -4.16 -0.37 -7.13
N PHE A 206 -4.31 -1.17 -8.20
CA PHE A 206 -3.73 -2.51 -8.29
C PHE A 206 -2.21 -2.49 -8.12
N THR A 207 -1.56 -1.51 -8.74
CA THR A 207 -0.11 -1.30 -8.65
C THR A 207 0.28 -0.81 -7.26
N THR A 208 -0.45 0.15 -6.70
CA THR A 208 -0.22 0.67 -5.34
C THR A 208 -0.30 -0.43 -4.28
N LEU A 209 -1.22 -1.38 -4.45
CA LEU A 209 -1.39 -2.51 -3.53
C LEU A 209 -0.43 -3.68 -3.79
N HIS A 210 0.50 -3.53 -4.74
CA HIS A 210 1.50 -4.54 -5.13
C HIS A 210 0.85 -5.90 -5.45
N LEU A 211 -0.32 -5.88 -6.09
CA LEU A 211 -1.08 -7.08 -6.39
C LEU A 211 -0.55 -7.83 -7.62
N ALA A 212 0.21 -7.16 -8.50
CA ALA A 212 0.82 -7.80 -9.66
C ALA A 212 1.63 -9.03 -9.23
N ASP A 213 2.60 -8.85 -8.33
CA ASP A 213 3.53 -9.94 -7.99
C ASP A 213 2.97 -10.95 -6.96
N ASN A 214 1.80 -10.70 -6.38
CA ASN A 214 1.34 -11.41 -5.17
C ASN A 214 -0.15 -11.76 -5.17
N VAL A 215 -0.85 -11.67 -6.30
CA VAL A 215 -2.33 -11.84 -6.38
C VAL A 215 -2.82 -13.18 -5.82
N SER A 216 -2.03 -14.24 -5.91
CA SER A 216 -2.38 -15.58 -5.41
C SER A 216 -1.85 -15.89 -4.01
N ASP A 217 -1.11 -14.98 -3.39
CA ASP A 217 -0.60 -15.15 -2.03
C ASP A 217 -1.70 -14.80 -1.01
N ASP A 218 -1.99 -15.75 -0.11
CA ASP A 218 -2.98 -15.57 0.95
C ASP A 218 -2.68 -14.37 1.85
N LEU A 219 -1.40 -13.98 1.99
CA LEU A 219 -0.99 -12.79 2.74
C LEU A 219 -1.56 -11.49 2.15
N TYR A 220 -1.81 -11.45 0.84
CA TYR A 220 -2.30 -10.29 0.10
C TYR A 220 -3.82 -10.31 -0.11
N ARG A 221 -4.51 -11.27 0.50
CA ARG A 221 -5.97 -11.40 0.41
C ARG A 221 -6.71 -10.12 0.87
N PRO A 222 -6.32 -9.42 1.96
CA PRO A 222 -6.97 -8.16 2.34
C PRO A 222 -6.86 -7.08 1.26
N GLU A 223 -5.69 -6.93 0.64
CA GLU A 223 -5.40 -5.99 -0.44
C GLU A 223 -6.21 -6.33 -1.68
N LEU A 224 -6.27 -7.60 -2.05
CA LEU A 224 -7.04 -8.08 -3.20
C LEU A 224 -8.54 -7.81 -3.01
N ILE A 225 -9.09 -8.13 -1.83
CA ILE A 225 -10.50 -7.86 -1.52
C ILE A 225 -10.79 -6.36 -1.54
N ALA A 226 -9.90 -5.55 -0.99
CA ALA A 226 -10.05 -4.09 -1.02
C ALA A 226 -9.98 -3.54 -2.45
N TRP A 227 -9.11 -4.06 -3.30
CA TRP A 227 -9.03 -3.69 -4.70
C TRP A 227 -10.27 -4.08 -5.50
N LEU A 228 -10.84 -5.27 -5.25
CA LEU A 228 -12.09 -5.69 -5.89
C LEU A 228 -13.24 -4.76 -5.49
N ARG A 229 -13.35 -4.42 -4.21
CA ARG A 229 -14.33 -3.44 -3.71
C ARG A 229 -14.14 -2.07 -4.37
N TYR A 230 -12.90 -1.58 -4.38
CA TYR A 230 -12.56 -0.33 -5.03
C TYR A 230 -12.98 -0.31 -6.51
N SER A 231 -12.72 -1.41 -7.23
CA SER A 231 -13.07 -1.53 -8.65
C SER A 231 -14.59 -1.48 -8.90
N CYS A 232 -15.37 -2.07 -7.99
CA CYS A 232 -16.83 -1.94 -7.99
C CYS A 232 -17.27 -0.49 -7.75
N ASP A 233 -16.75 0.14 -6.70
CA ASP A 233 -17.10 1.51 -6.33
C ASP A 233 -16.74 2.51 -7.45
N TYR A 234 -15.54 2.38 -8.02
CA TYR A 234 -15.08 3.20 -9.15
C TYR A 234 -16.00 3.07 -10.37
N SER A 235 -16.42 1.85 -10.70
CA SER A 235 -17.31 1.60 -11.84
C SER A 235 -18.69 2.23 -11.64
N ASN A 236 -19.18 2.28 -10.40
CA ASN A 236 -20.45 2.89 -10.04
C ASN A 236 -20.37 4.42 -10.08
N ASP A 237 -19.32 5.01 -9.50
CA ASP A 237 -19.19 6.46 -9.31
C ASP A 237 -18.75 7.18 -10.58
N VAL A 238 -17.77 6.63 -11.31
CA VAL A 238 -17.14 7.31 -12.46
C VAL A 238 -17.89 7.01 -13.77
N LYS A 239 -18.87 6.09 -13.76
CA LYS A 239 -19.61 5.58 -14.94
C LYS A 239 -18.69 5.08 -16.08
N LYS A 240 -17.42 4.84 -15.77
CA LYS A 240 -16.45 4.18 -16.64
C LYS A 240 -16.26 2.77 -16.10
N THR A 241 -16.99 1.84 -16.69
CA THR A 241 -17.01 0.46 -16.20
C THR A 241 -15.69 -0.23 -16.50
N LEU A 242 -14.98 -0.67 -15.45
CA LEU A 242 -13.98 -1.71 -15.63
C LEU A 242 -14.74 -3.01 -15.92
N SER A 243 -14.65 -3.50 -17.16
CA SER A 243 -15.33 -4.74 -17.52
C SER A 243 -14.70 -5.92 -16.78
N ALA A 244 -15.49 -6.97 -16.49
CA ALA A 244 -14.96 -8.21 -15.93
C ALA A 244 -13.82 -8.82 -16.80
N LYS A 245 -13.79 -8.49 -18.10
CA LYS A 245 -12.68 -8.85 -19.00
C LYS A 245 -11.39 -8.13 -18.61
N GLU A 246 -11.45 -6.82 -18.45
CA GLU A 246 -10.28 -6.00 -18.10
C GLU A 246 -9.79 -6.33 -16.69
N THR A 247 -10.71 -6.54 -15.74
CA THR A 247 -10.38 -7.01 -14.40
C THR A 247 -9.65 -8.35 -14.44
N LEU A 248 -10.17 -9.33 -15.18
CA LEU A 248 -9.53 -10.65 -15.31
C LEU A 248 -8.15 -10.53 -15.97
N ASN A 249 -8.02 -9.70 -17.01
CA ASN A 249 -6.74 -9.47 -17.67
C ASN A 249 -5.70 -8.80 -16.75
N LEU A 250 -6.12 -7.89 -15.86
CA LEU A 250 -5.24 -7.28 -14.86
C LEU A 250 -4.76 -8.32 -13.85
N LEU A 251 -5.68 -9.15 -13.33
CA LEU A 251 -5.37 -10.21 -12.38
C LEU A 251 -4.42 -11.25 -12.99
N MET A 252 -4.65 -11.62 -14.25
CA MET A 252 -3.88 -12.63 -14.98
C MET A 252 -2.68 -12.06 -15.75
N LYS A 253 -2.28 -10.81 -15.50
CA LYS A 253 -1.17 -10.18 -16.22
C LYS A 253 0.16 -10.90 -15.98
N GLU A 254 0.28 -11.64 -14.88
CA GLU A 254 1.50 -12.31 -14.49
C GLU A 254 1.83 -13.56 -15.32
N PRO A 255 3.08 -13.68 -15.82
CA PRO A 255 3.50 -14.82 -16.64
C PRO A 255 3.67 -16.13 -15.85
N HIS A 256 3.66 -16.09 -14.52
CA HIS A 256 4.05 -17.22 -13.67
C HIS A 256 2.88 -18.00 -13.04
N HIS A 257 1.65 -17.49 -13.14
CA HIS A 257 0.47 -18.18 -12.62
C HIS A 257 -0.24 -18.97 -13.72
N LYS A 258 -0.58 -20.22 -13.41
CA LYS A 258 -1.43 -21.01 -14.32
C LYS A 258 -2.85 -20.45 -14.20
N GLU A 259 -3.58 -20.40 -15.31
CA GLU A 259 -4.98 -19.94 -15.32
C GLU A 259 -5.87 -20.70 -14.30
N THR A 260 -5.52 -21.95 -14.00
CA THR A 260 -6.18 -22.79 -12.97
C THR A 260 -6.00 -22.27 -11.54
N ASP A 261 -4.90 -21.58 -11.25
CA ASP A 261 -4.63 -21.00 -9.92
C ASP A 261 -5.65 -19.91 -9.61
N PHE A 262 -6.07 -19.15 -10.63
CA PHE A 262 -7.13 -18.15 -10.50
C PHE A 262 -8.51 -18.78 -10.24
N GLY A 263 -8.77 -19.99 -10.75
CA GLY A 263 -9.99 -20.73 -10.41
C GLY A 263 -10.06 -21.04 -8.91
N VAL A 264 -8.96 -21.54 -8.35
CA VAL A 264 -8.86 -21.87 -6.92
C VAL A 264 -8.93 -20.60 -6.07
N LEU A 265 -8.23 -19.54 -6.49
CA LEU A 265 -8.28 -18.23 -5.85
C LEU A 265 -9.71 -17.69 -5.79
N PHE A 266 -10.44 -17.70 -6.91
CA PHE A 266 -11.80 -17.18 -6.94
C PHE A 266 -12.76 -17.99 -6.07
N GLN A 267 -12.62 -19.32 -6.03
CA GLN A 267 -13.42 -20.11 -5.08
C GLN A 267 -13.08 -19.78 -3.63
N SER A 268 -11.79 -19.63 -3.32
CA SER A 268 -11.36 -19.25 -1.99
C SER A 268 -11.89 -17.87 -1.59
N LEU A 269 -11.91 -16.90 -2.51
CA LEU A 269 -12.51 -15.59 -2.29
C LEU A 269 -14.02 -15.66 -2.10
N ALA A 270 -14.71 -16.53 -2.85
CA ALA A 270 -16.16 -16.70 -2.72
C ALA A 270 -16.57 -17.24 -1.34
N MET A 271 -15.67 -18.00 -0.69
CA MET A 271 -15.85 -18.47 0.67
C MET A 271 -15.51 -17.42 1.74
N ASP A 272 -14.79 -16.35 1.39
CA ASP A 272 -14.38 -15.31 2.32
C ASP A 272 -15.59 -14.52 2.84
N LYS A 273 -15.66 -14.34 4.16
CA LYS A 273 -16.77 -13.62 4.80
C LYS A 273 -16.91 -12.19 4.26
N ALA A 274 -15.80 -11.47 4.07
CA ALA A 274 -15.82 -10.08 3.63
C ALA A 274 -16.37 -9.94 2.20
N VAL A 275 -16.12 -10.92 1.33
CA VAL A 275 -16.67 -11.00 -0.03
C VAL A 275 -18.14 -11.36 0.01
N ARG A 276 -18.52 -12.39 0.78
CA ARG A 276 -19.93 -12.84 0.88
C ARG A 276 -20.88 -11.77 1.40
N THR A 277 -20.41 -10.91 2.30
CA THR A 277 -21.23 -9.81 2.84
C THR A 277 -21.30 -8.60 1.92
N ASP A 278 -20.49 -8.55 0.88
CA ASP A 278 -20.40 -7.45 -0.07
C ASP A 278 -20.99 -7.87 -1.42
N THR A 279 -22.27 -7.56 -1.63
CA THR A 279 -23.02 -7.99 -2.83
C THR A 279 -22.35 -7.53 -4.13
N GLY A 280 -21.73 -6.35 -4.16
CA GLY A 280 -21.05 -5.84 -5.36
C GLY A 280 -19.83 -6.67 -5.71
N VAL A 281 -18.98 -6.96 -4.70
CA VAL A 281 -17.80 -7.81 -4.89
C VAL A 281 -18.18 -9.25 -5.22
N ALA A 282 -19.20 -9.82 -4.57
CA ALA A 282 -19.68 -11.17 -4.85
C ALA A 282 -20.16 -11.32 -6.31
N GLN A 283 -20.95 -10.37 -6.81
CA GLN A 283 -21.41 -10.37 -8.20
C GLN A 283 -20.27 -10.17 -9.20
N LEU A 284 -19.27 -9.34 -8.87
CA LEU A 284 -18.07 -9.21 -9.70
C LEU A 284 -17.32 -10.53 -9.77
N LEU A 285 -17.16 -11.21 -8.63
CA LEU A 285 -16.45 -12.48 -8.54
C LEU A 285 -17.14 -13.58 -9.37
N GLU A 286 -18.47 -13.70 -9.30
CA GLU A 286 -19.24 -14.62 -10.15
C GLU A 286 -19.03 -14.35 -11.65
N LYS A 287 -18.97 -13.07 -12.05
CA LYS A 287 -18.69 -12.68 -13.44
C LYS A 287 -17.27 -13.07 -13.86
N LEU A 288 -16.29 -12.93 -12.96
CA LEU A 288 -14.91 -13.35 -13.21
C LEU A 288 -14.81 -14.88 -13.37
N GLN A 289 -15.42 -15.65 -12.46
CA GLN A 289 -15.48 -17.11 -12.54
C GLN A 289 -16.17 -17.59 -13.81
N SER A 290 -17.35 -17.06 -14.11
CA SER A 290 -18.11 -17.38 -15.32
C SER A 290 -17.30 -17.12 -16.59
N ARG A 291 -16.48 -16.06 -16.59
CA ARG A 291 -15.62 -15.71 -17.72
C ARG A 291 -14.43 -16.66 -17.84
N LEU A 292 -13.79 -17.00 -16.73
CA LEU A 292 -12.70 -17.97 -16.67
C LEU A 292 -13.17 -19.33 -17.22
N PHE A 293 -14.32 -19.83 -16.78
CA PHE A 293 -14.88 -21.09 -17.27
C PHE A 293 -15.24 -21.05 -18.75
N LYS A 294 -15.82 -19.94 -19.22
CA LYS A 294 -16.06 -19.75 -20.66
C LYS A 294 -14.77 -19.77 -21.48
N ASN A 295 -13.67 -19.20 -20.97
CA ASN A 295 -12.38 -19.28 -21.65
C ASN A 295 -11.91 -20.73 -21.77
N TRP A 296 -12.01 -21.52 -20.70
CA TRP A 296 -11.64 -22.95 -20.70
C TRP A 296 -12.48 -23.77 -21.67
N ILE A 297 -13.80 -23.57 -21.67
CA ILE A 297 -14.74 -24.25 -22.57
C ILE A 297 -14.38 -23.90 -24.03
N ASN A 298 -14.15 -22.62 -24.33
CA ASN A 298 -13.79 -22.18 -25.68
C ASN A 298 -12.43 -22.71 -26.14
N ALA A 299 -11.49 -22.87 -25.21
CA ALA A 299 -10.20 -23.51 -25.46
C ALA A 299 -10.28 -25.05 -25.57
N LYS A 300 -11.50 -25.63 -25.49
CA LYS A 300 -11.75 -27.08 -25.51
C LYS A 300 -10.93 -27.83 -24.45
N ILE A 301 -10.71 -27.18 -23.30
CA ILE A 301 -10.10 -27.83 -22.15
C ILE A 301 -11.14 -28.82 -21.61
N THR A 302 -10.80 -30.11 -21.65
CA THR A 302 -11.67 -31.18 -21.16
C THR A 302 -11.73 -31.15 -19.62
N PRO A 303 -12.85 -31.48 -18.97
CA PRO A 303 -13.03 -31.33 -17.51
C PRO A 303 -12.01 -32.09 -16.64
N ASP A 304 -11.42 -33.15 -17.17
CA ASP A 304 -10.32 -33.89 -16.55
C ASP A 304 -9.03 -33.07 -16.41
N LYS A 305 -8.77 -32.11 -17.31
CA LYS A 305 -7.56 -31.26 -17.25
C LYS A 305 -7.55 -30.26 -16.10
N PRO A 306 -8.60 -29.45 -15.84
CA PRO A 306 -8.71 -28.66 -14.62
C PRO A 306 -8.66 -29.57 -13.40
N GLY A 307 -9.32 -30.73 -13.46
CA GLY A 307 -9.19 -31.85 -12.52
C GLY A 307 -7.76 -32.14 -12.10
N VAL A 308 -6.91 -32.49 -13.07
CA VAL A 308 -5.50 -32.77 -12.88
C VAL A 308 -4.75 -31.54 -12.36
N MET A 309 -4.96 -30.37 -12.96
CA MET A 309 -4.22 -29.15 -12.66
C MET A 309 -4.51 -28.60 -11.25
N ILE A 310 -5.75 -28.77 -10.75
CA ILE A 310 -6.20 -28.33 -9.42
C ILE A 310 -5.78 -29.34 -8.34
N ALA A 311 -5.83 -30.63 -8.65
CA ALA A 311 -5.59 -31.71 -7.69
C ALA A 311 -4.13 -32.08 -7.50
N SER A 312 -3.36 -32.07 -8.59
CA SER A 312 -1.94 -32.39 -8.59
C SER A 312 -1.26 -31.71 -9.78
N PRO A 313 -0.77 -30.46 -9.61
CA PRO A 313 -0.09 -29.73 -10.68
C PRO A 313 1.23 -30.37 -11.15
N VAL A 314 1.65 -31.49 -10.54
CA VAL A 314 2.96 -32.14 -10.73
C VAL A 314 2.87 -33.60 -11.21
N THR A 315 1.80 -34.38 -10.91
CA THR A 315 1.86 -35.85 -11.09
C THR A 315 0.75 -36.50 -11.92
N GLU A 316 -0.13 -35.75 -12.59
CA GLU A 316 -1.28 -36.30 -13.34
C GLU A 316 -2.16 -37.29 -12.54
N ASN A 317 -2.00 -37.31 -11.22
CA ASN A 317 -2.61 -38.29 -10.33
C ASN A 317 -3.81 -37.67 -9.63
N TRP A 318 -4.99 -38.24 -9.83
CA TRP A 318 -6.25 -37.79 -9.23
C TRP A 318 -6.47 -38.27 -7.80
N ARG A 319 -5.64 -39.20 -7.28
CA ARG A 319 -5.80 -39.72 -5.91
C ARG A 319 -5.81 -38.64 -4.82
N PRO A 320 -5.02 -37.55 -4.90
CA PRO A 320 -5.11 -36.45 -3.94
C PRO A 320 -6.46 -35.71 -3.94
N VAL A 321 -7.26 -35.75 -5.02
CA VAL A 321 -8.64 -35.20 -5.02
C VAL A 321 -9.49 -35.86 -3.95
N LEU A 322 -9.37 -37.18 -3.83
CA LEU A 322 -10.17 -37.98 -2.90
C LEU A 322 -9.82 -37.70 -1.43
N THR A 323 -8.75 -36.96 -1.18
CA THR A 323 -8.33 -36.52 0.16
C THR A 323 -8.68 -35.06 0.45
N LEU A 324 -9.18 -34.31 -0.54
CA LEU A 324 -9.64 -32.93 -0.32
C LEU A 324 -10.91 -32.95 0.53
N LEU A 325 -11.01 -32.06 1.51
CA LEU A 325 -12.26 -31.88 2.23
C LEU A 325 -13.32 -31.28 1.32
N VAL A 326 -14.58 -31.66 1.51
CA VAL A 326 -15.73 -31.14 0.73
C VAL A 326 -15.84 -29.60 0.81
N THR A 327 -15.31 -29.02 1.89
CA THR A 327 -15.28 -27.56 2.10
C THR A 327 -14.06 -26.87 1.48
N GLU A 328 -13.12 -27.59 0.87
CA GLU A 328 -11.95 -26.96 0.27
C GLU A 328 -12.27 -26.28 -1.07
N PRO A 329 -11.72 -25.08 -1.34
CA PRO A 329 -11.95 -24.37 -2.60
C PRO A 329 -11.62 -25.20 -3.84
N ARG A 330 -10.61 -26.07 -3.74
CA ARG A 330 -10.20 -26.98 -4.82
C ARG A 330 -11.27 -28.04 -5.10
N TYR A 331 -11.84 -28.62 -4.06
CA TYR A 331 -12.90 -29.61 -4.20
C TYR A 331 -14.16 -28.97 -4.80
N ILE A 332 -14.57 -27.81 -4.29
CA ILE A 332 -15.74 -27.06 -4.79
C ILE A 332 -15.55 -26.67 -6.27
N LEU A 333 -14.33 -26.27 -6.65
CA LEU A 333 -14.02 -25.94 -8.04
C LEU A 333 -14.20 -27.14 -8.99
N LEU A 334 -13.96 -28.36 -8.51
CA LEU A 334 -14.10 -29.59 -9.30
C LEU A 334 -15.55 -30.04 -9.46
N GLU A 335 -16.45 -29.62 -8.56
CA GLU A 335 -17.89 -29.90 -8.66
C GLU A 335 -18.65 -28.90 -9.55
N ALA A 336 -18.06 -27.73 -9.83
CA ALA A 336 -18.69 -26.61 -10.55
C ALA A 336 -18.65 -26.76 -12.08
#